data_AF-J9BQJ7-F1
#
_entry.id   AF-J9BQJ7-F1
#
_cell.length_a   1.000
_cell.length_b   1.000
_cell.length_c   1.000
_cell.angle_alpha   90.00
_cell.angle_beta   90.00
_cell.angle_gamma   90.00
#
_symmetry.space_group_name_H-M   'P 1'
#
loop_
_entity.id
_entity.type
_entity.pdbx_description
1 polymer ?
#
loop_
_entity_poly.entity_id
_entity_poly.type
_entity_poly.pdbx_seq_one_letter_code
_entity_poly.pdbx_strand_id
1 'polypeptide(L)' 'MGNEQVTIENLDVVKVDAELNMIVVRGAIPGPKGGLVYIRNTVKNNKAKTAAAADISKNPQKASGRN' A
#
# COMPACT_ATOMS: atom_id res chain seq x y z
N MET A 1 -22.44 -16.01 -14.17
CA MET A 1 -21.07 -15.52 -14.44
C MET A 1 -21.18 -14.04 -14.77
N GLY A 2 -20.49 -13.18 -14.00
CA GLY A 2 -20.59 -11.72 -14.11
C GLY A 2 -21.60 -11.10 -13.15
N ASN A 3 -21.50 -9.77 -12.97
CA ASN A 3 -22.28 -8.96 -12.03
C ASN A 3 -22.08 -9.28 -10.53
N GLU A 4 -20.86 -9.66 -10.16
CA GLU A 4 -20.48 -9.87 -8.75
C GLU A 4 -19.55 -8.75 -8.28
N GLN A 5 -19.66 -8.37 -7.01
CA GLN A 5 -18.78 -7.40 -6.40
C GLN A 5 -17.44 -8.06 -6.08
N VAL A 6 -16.41 -7.72 -6.86
CA VAL A 6 -15.04 -8.20 -6.65
C VAL A 6 -14.20 -7.08 -6.06
N THR A 7 -13.35 -7.40 -5.08
CA THR A 7 -12.35 -6.47 -4.52
C THR A 7 -10.96 -6.93 -4.90
N ILE A 8 -10.18 -6.05 -5.54
CA ILE A 8 -8.76 -6.28 -5.78
C ILE A 8 -7.99 -5.60 -4.64
N GLU A 9 -7.19 -6.38 -3.92
CA GLU A 9 -6.45 -5.92 -2.74
C GLU A 9 -4.98 -5.64 -3.07
N ASN A 10 -4.30 -4.90 -2.19
CA ASN A 10 -2.87 -4.57 -2.29
C ASN A 10 -2.50 -3.81 -3.59
N LEU A 11 -3.37 -2.89 -4.01
CA LEU A 11 -3.07 -1.94 -5.06
C LEU A 11 -2.40 -0.70 -4.48
N ASP A 12 -1.37 -0.20 -5.16
CA ASP A 12 -0.65 0.99 -4.71
C ASP A 12 -1.20 2.25 -5.38
N VAL A 13 -1.32 3.32 -4.59
CA VAL A 13 -1.62 4.66 -5.09
C VAL A 13 -0.30 5.31 -5.49
N VAL A 14 -0.15 5.62 -6.78
CA VAL A 14 1.08 6.19 -7.35
C VAL A 14 1.09 7.71 -7.27
N LYS A 15 -0.05 8.33 -7.56
CA LYS A 15 -0.21 9.79 -7.53
C LYS A 15 -1.63 10.15 -7.13
N VAL A 16 -1.76 11.23 -6.37
CA VAL A 16 -3.02 11.93 -6.12
C VAL A 16 -2.89 13.32 -6.71
N ASP A 17 -3.84 13.69 -7.56
CA ASP A 17 -3.92 15.00 -8.19
C ASP A 17 -5.18 15.70 -7.69
N ALA A 18 -5.00 16.69 -6.81
CA ALA A 18 -6.12 17.39 -6.18
C ALA A 18 -6.80 18.40 -7.12
N GLU A 19 -6.09 18.89 -8.14
CA GLU A 19 -6.65 19.86 -9.09
C GLU A 19 -7.66 19.19 -10.03
N LEU A 20 -7.32 17.99 -10.48
CA LEU A 20 -8.18 17.17 -11.35
C LEU A 20 -9.07 16.19 -10.58
N ASN A 21 -9.02 16.21 -9.24
CA ASN A 21 -9.67 15.23 -8.35
C ASN A 21 -9.42 13.78 -8.80
N MET A 22 -8.18 13.47 -9.17
CA MET A 22 -7.80 12.20 -9.76
C MET A 22 -6.87 11.40 -8.86
N ILE A 23 -7.09 10.09 -8.78
CA ILE A 23 -6.21 9.15 -8.09
C ILE A 23 -5.69 8.14 -9.10
N VAL A 24 -4.37 8.04 -9.22
CA VAL A 24 -3.69 7.08 -10.10
C VAL A 24 -3.33 5.85 -9.28
N VAL A 25 -3.99 4.74 -9.58
CA VAL A 25 -3.77 3.44 -8.93
C VAL A 25 -2.97 2.54 -9.87
N ARG A 26 -1.96 1.86 -9.34
CA ARG A 26 -1.18 0.85 -10.06
C ARG A 26 -1.94 -0.47 -10.09
N GLY A 27 -2.41 -0.89 -11.27
CA GLY A 27 -3.03 -2.19 -11.48
C GLY A 27 -4.35 -2.12 -12.25
N ALA A 28 -5.12 -3.21 -12.19
CA ALA A 28 -6.43 -3.29 -12.80
C ALA A 28 -7.53 -2.99 -11.78
N ILE A 29 -8.62 -2.37 -12.23
CA ILE A 29 -9.83 -2.09 -11.46
C ILE A 29 -10.97 -2.92 -12.05
N PRO A 30 -11.80 -3.58 -11.21
CA PRO A 30 -12.90 -4.41 -11.71
C PRO A 30 -13.99 -3.53 -12.35
N GLY A 31 -14.50 -3.99 -13.49
CA GLY A 31 -15.58 -3.33 -14.21
C GLY A 31 -15.13 -2.41 -15.36
N PRO A 32 -16.07 -1.90 -16.16
CA PRO A 32 -15.80 -1.01 -17.28
C PRO A 32 -15.48 0.43 -16.82
N LYS A 33 -14.90 1.22 -17.72
CA LYS A 33 -14.63 2.65 -17.50
C LYS A 33 -15.94 3.40 -17.21
N GLY A 34 -15.91 4.29 -16.21
CA GLY A 34 -17.08 5.06 -15.77
C GLY A 34 -18.01 4.33 -14.80
N GLY A 35 -17.67 3.09 -14.40
CA GLY A 35 -18.36 2.39 -13.32
C GLY A 35 -18.06 2.98 -11.95
N LEU A 36 -18.98 2.77 -11.00
CA LEU A 36 -18.79 3.18 -9.61
C LEU A 36 -17.88 2.18 -8.89
N VAL A 37 -16.90 2.70 -8.16
CA VAL A 37 -15.93 1.89 -7.41
C VAL A 37 -15.86 2.35 -5.95
N TYR A 38 -15.57 1.40 -5.06
CA TYR A 38 -15.38 1.68 -3.64
C TYR A 38 -13.89 1.56 -3.30
N ILE A 39 -13.30 2.66 -2.85
CA ILE A 39 -11.91 2.70 -2.40
C ILE A 39 -11.90 2.64 -0.88
N ARG A 40 -11.18 1.67 -0.32
CA ARG A 40 -11.02 1.49 1.13
C ARG A 40 -9.57 1.13 1.45
N ASN A 41 -9.14 1.42 2.67
CA ASN A 41 -7.82 0.99 3.13
C ASN A 41 -7.73 -0.54 3.13
N THR A 42 -6.58 -1.06 2.74
CA THR A 42 -6.33 -2.50 2.77
C THR A 42 -6.35 -3.03 4.21
N VAL A 43 -6.94 -4.21 4.41
CA VAL A 43 -6.83 -4.94 5.68
C VAL A 43 -5.50 -5.70 5.79
N LYS A 44 -4.85 -5.94 4.64
CA LYS A 44 -3.56 -6.63 4.54
C LYS A 44 -2.45 -5.60 4.49
N ASN A 45 -2.05 -5.12 5.67
CA ASN A 45 -0.91 -4.23 5.81
C ASN A 45 0.40 -5.01 5.61
N ASN A 46 0.80 -5.17 4.35
CA ASN A 46 2.16 -5.55 4.03
C ASN A 46 3.04 -4.36 4.39
N LYS A 47 3.66 -4.39 5.58
CA LYS A 47 4.65 -3.37 5.97
C LYS A 47 5.66 -3.29 4.83
N ALA A 48 5.72 -2.13 4.20
CA ALA A 48 6.65 -1.90 3.12
C ALA A 48 8.05 -2.24 3.63
N LYS A 49 8.73 -3.16 2.94
CA LYS A 49 10.19 -3.26 2.99
C LYS A 49 10.76 -2.03 2.29
N THR A 50 10.51 -0.84 2.84
CA THR A 50 11.25 0.35 2.46
C THR A 50 12.55 0.29 3.23
N ALA A 51 13.66 0.55 2.55
CA ALA A 51 15.04 0.39 2.98
C ALA A 51 15.44 1.30 4.17
N ALA A 52 14.83 1.09 5.34
CA ALA A 52 15.11 1.79 6.59
C ALA A 52 15.53 0.83 7.73
N ALA A 53 16.08 -0.35 7.37
CA ALA A 53 16.83 -1.19 8.30
C ALA A 53 18.34 -0.84 8.33
N ALA A 54 18.68 0.40 7.99
CA ALA A 54 20.04 0.94 8.09
C ALA A 54 20.22 1.90 9.28
N ASP A 55 19.26 1.97 10.21
CA ASP A 55 19.44 2.66 11.49
C ASP A 55 19.55 1.63 12.62
N ILE A 56 20.81 1.27 12.88
CA ILE A 56 21.39 1.00 14.22
C ILE A 56 20.37 0.64 15.31
N SER A 57 20.41 -0.61 15.75
CA SER A 57 19.77 -1.00 17.01
C SER A 57 20.26 -0.07 18.11
N LYS A 58 19.38 0.78 18.65
CA LYS A 58 19.60 1.50 19.91
C LYS A 58 19.49 0.56 21.11
N ASN A 59 20.01 -0.66 21.01
CA ASN A 59 20.08 -1.58 22.14
C ASN A 59 21.49 -1.53 22.75
N PRO A 60 21.72 -0.69 23.77
CA PRO A 60 23.02 -0.53 24.41
C PRO A 60 23.52 -1.83 25.07
N GLN A 61 22.62 -2.76 25.41
CA GLN A 61 22.98 -3.99 26.12
C GLN A 61 23.76 -4.99 25.25
N LYS A 62 23.60 -4.98 23.91
CA LYS A 62 24.28 -5.94 23.01
C LYS A 62 25.71 -5.50 22.62
N ALA A 63 26.05 -4.22 22.84
CA ALA A 63 27.38 -3.66 22.58
C ALA A 63 28.35 -3.85 23.76
N SER A 64 27.85 -4.00 24.99
CA SER A 64 28.66 -4.03 26.21
C SER A 64 29.21 -5.42 26.59
N GLY A 65 28.70 -6.49 25.98
CA GLY A 65 28.98 -7.88 26.40
C GLY A 65 30.19 -8.56 25.77
N ARG A 66 31.17 -7.81 25.24
CA ARG A 66 32.39 -8.38 24.64
C ARG A 66 33.61 -7.59 25.11
N ASN A 67 34.10 -7.94 26.31
CA ASN A 67 35.54 -7.88 26.58
C ASN A 67 36.26 -8.93 25.73
#